data_AF-A0A1S9R812-F1
#
_entry.id   AF-A0A1S9R812-F1
#
_cell.length_a   1.000
_cell.length_b   1.000
_cell.length_c   1.000
_cell.angle_alpha   90.00
_cell.angle_beta   90.00
_cell.angle_gamma   90.00
#
_symmetry.space_group_name_H-M   'P 1'
#
loop_
_entity.id
_entity.type
_entity.pdbx_description
1 polymer ?
#
loop_
_entity_poly.entity_id
_entity_poly.type
_entity_poly.pdbx_seq_one_letter_code
_entity_poly.pdbx_strand_id
1 'polypeptide(L)'
;MPEDWAHIVFDARLSSGERAKVNSTLRESLQHTMNCHDLVYGPIRCTTDFLTFAHMSNLPLAIHGEVDRFFAQAINTAKATGGKLLVVMNGWDGLTTDPGSFMGMFRASASSIKIRVFAEVPRSFWQVDVEQAIKVFNGTIRINPYLEELMPHDPFDAETQEQFRLAEAQLEHSTAWFCRELLLQAIKMDYASVKQALQKKHSKQQNTDPDMTTVDYRGEKAITLNFLKTIHRCSYPLFMLTISRDNRRG
;
A
#
# COMPACT_ATOMS: atom_id res chain seq x y z
N MET A 1 12.04 -25.99 -9.83
CA MET A 1 13.25 -25.31 -10.35
C MET A 1 13.68 -24.30 -9.31
N PRO A 2 14.97 -24.19 -8.95
CA PRO A 2 15.46 -23.06 -8.19
C PRO A 2 15.10 -21.79 -8.95
N GLU A 3 14.56 -20.78 -8.28
CA GLU A 3 14.32 -19.49 -8.92
C GLU A 3 15.66 -18.74 -9.00
N ASP A 4 16.16 -18.54 -10.21
CA ASP A 4 17.43 -17.86 -10.44
C ASP A 4 17.24 -16.35 -10.35
N TRP A 5 17.38 -15.83 -9.13
CA TRP A 5 17.40 -14.40 -8.85
C TRP A 5 18.79 -13.82 -9.15
N ALA A 6 18.83 -12.70 -9.88
CA ALA A 6 20.08 -11.98 -10.10
C ALA A 6 20.41 -11.04 -8.93
N HIS A 7 19.37 -10.53 -8.27
CA HIS A 7 19.49 -9.62 -7.15
C HIS A 7 18.32 -9.85 -6.20
N ILE A 8 18.60 -9.96 -4.90
CA ILE A 8 17.61 -9.96 -3.84
C ILE A 8 17.80 -8.71 -2.98
N VAL A 9 16.73 -7.94 -2.78
CA VAL A 9 16.70 -6.84 -1.82
C VAL A 9 15.85 -7.27 -0.64
N PHE A 10 16.37 -7.12 0.58
CA PHE A 10 15.58 -7.22 1.79
C PHE A 10 15.25 -5.82 2.30
N ASP A 11 13.97 -5.52 2.53
CA ASP A 11 13.54 -4.20 2.98
C ASP A 11 12.80 -4.24 4.32
N ALA A 12 13.06 -3.26 5.17
CA ALA A 12 12.32 -3.03 6.39
C ALA A 12 12.12 -1.53 6.65
N ARG A 13 10.95 -1.22 7.21
CA ARG A 13 10.53 0.14 7.53
C ARG A 13 10.13 0.24 8.99
N LEU A 14 10.44 1.37 9.62
CA LEU A 14 9.80 1.81 10.86
C LEU A 14 9.03 3.11 10.64
N SER A 15 7.89 3.25 11.30
CA SER A 15 7.03 4.43 11.15
C SER A 15 7.62 5.70 11.78
N SER A 16 8.54 5.56 12.74
CA SER A 16 9.27 6.66 13.38
C SER A 16 10.52 6.13 14.09
N GLY A 17 11.43 7.04 14.45
CA GLY A 17 12.58 6.74 15.32
C GLY A 17 13.86 7.46 14.91
N GLU A 18 14.85 7.40 15.80
CA GLU A 18 16.19 7.93 15.55
C GLU A 18 16.91 7.03 14.54
N ARG A 19 17.28 7.58 13.36
CA ARG A 19 17.79 6.82 12.20
C ARG A 19 18.89 5.81 12.55
N ALA A 20 19.84 6.18 13.42
CA ALA A 20 20.95 5.31 13.79
C ALA A 20 20.48 4.04 14.54
N LYS A 21 19.59 4.18 15.52
CA LYS A 21 19.03 3.06 16.30
C LYS A 21 18.03 2.23 15.48
N VAL A 22 17.21 2.92 14.67
CA VAL A 22 16.30 2.29 13.71
C VAL A 22 17.06 1.39 12.75
N ASN A 23 18.19 1.86 12.20
CA ASN A 23 18.96 1.10 11.24
C ASN A 23 19.61 -0.15 11.85
N SER A 24 20.10 -0.14 13.09
CA SER A 24 20.68 -1.34 13.71
C SER A 24 19.63 -2.41 13.97
N THR A 25 18.50 -2.05 14.59
CA THR A 25 17.42 -3.00 14.88
C THR A 25 16.78 -3.55 13.61
N LEU A 26 16.52 -2.70 12.62
CA LEU A 26 15.97 -3.15 11.34
C LEU A 26 16.94 -4.08 10.60
N ARG A 27 18.24 -3.79 10.63
CA ARG A 27 19.24 -4.68 10.01
C ARG A 27 19.29 -6.05 10.65
N GLU A 28 19.21 -6.13 11.97
CA GLU A 28 19.13 -7.42 12.68
C GLU A 28 17.86 -8.20 12.27
N SER A 29 16.73 -7.50 12.16
CA SER A 29 15.47 -8.10 11.71
C SER A 29 15.53 -8.57 10.23
N LEU A 30 16.22 -7.81 9.37
CA LEU A 30 16.46 -8.23 7.98
C LEU A 30 17.40 -9.42 7.89
N GLN A 31 18.43 -9.47 8.74
CA GLN A 31 19.30 -10.65 8.81
C GLN A 31 18.50 -11.88 9.24
N HIS A 32 17.59 -11.74 10.21
CA HIS A 32 16.68 -12.81 10.58
C HIS A 32 15.79 -13.25 9.41
N THR A 33 15.20 -12.28 8.69
CA THR A 33 14.36 -12.53 7.52
C THR A 33 15.12 -13.25 6.41
N MET A 34 16.37 -12.85 6.15
CA MET A 34 17.27 -13.50 5.19
C MET A 34 17.55 -14.95 5.60
N ASN A 35 17.88 -15.21 6.87
CA ASN A 35 18.10 -16.56 7.36
C ASN A 35 16.84 -17.43 7.22
N CYS A 36 15.65 -16.88 7.51
CA CYS A 36 14.38 -17.57 7.28
C CYS A 36 14.13 -17.84 5.80
N HIS A 37 14.47 -16.91 4.91
CA HIS A 37 14.35 -17.10 3.47
C HIS A 37 15.27 -18.22 2.99
N ASP A 38 16.54 -18.22 3.41
CA ASP A 38 17.51 -19.28 3.10
C ASP A 38 17.03 -20.67 3.55
N LEU A 39 16.41 -20.76 4.73
CA LEU A 39 15.87 -22.02 5.25
C LEU A 39 14.71 -22.56 4.40
N VAL A 40 13.89 -21.67 3.84
CA VAL A 40 12.68 -22.05 3.08
C VAL A 40 12.99 -22.29 1.60
N TYR A 41 13.83 -21.44 0.99
CA TYR A 41 14.07 -21.42 -0.45
C TYR A 41 15.45 -21.94 -0.86
N GLY A 42 16.30 -22.27 0.12
CA GLY A 42 17.68 -22.66 -0.09
C GLY A 42 18.63 -21.45 -0.10
N PRO A 43 19.95 -21.71 -0.12
CA PRO A 43 20.95 -20.68 0.07
C PRO A 43 20.93 -19.63 -1.05
N ILE A 44 20.99 -18.37 -0.66
CA ILE A 44 21.14 -17.21 -1.55
C ILE A 44 22.55 -17.23 -2.19
N ARG A 45 22.58 -17.12 -3.51
CA ARG A 45 23.82 -17.19 -4.33
C ARG A 45 24.03 -15.98 -5.25
N CYS A 46 23.28 -14.91 -5.01
CA CYS A 46 23.27 -13.72 -5.86
C CYS A 46 23.59 -12.46 -5.04
N THR A 47 23.70 -11.33 -5.74
CA THR A 47 23.83 -10.02 -5.09
C THR A 47 22.67 -9.81 -4.12
N THR A 48 22.99 -9.32 -2.93
CA THR A 48 22.00 -9.11 -1.87
C THR A 48 22.25 -7.77 -1.19
N ASP A 49 21.21 -6.93 -1.12
CA ASP A 49 21.27 -5.63 -0.44
C ASP A 49 20.18 -5.52 0.63
N PHE A 50 20.48 -4.80 1.72
CA PHE A 50 19.53 -4.47 2.78
C PHE A 50 19.14 -3.00 2.70
N LEU A 51 17.84 -2.74 2.61
CA LEU A 51 17.26 -1.42 2.66
C LEU A 51 16.51 -1.22 3.99
N THR A 52 16.96 -0.24 4.77
CA THR A 52 16.27 0.16 6.02
C THR A 52 15.95 1.64 5.97
N PHE A 53 14.72 2.01 6.31
CA PHE A 53 14.31 3.41 6.31
C PHE A 53 13.23 3.69 7.36
N ALA A 54 13.17 4.95 7.80
CA ALA A 54 12.11 5.44 8.66
C ALA A 54 11.15 6.28 7.81
N HIS A 55 9.89 5.86 7.73
CA HIS A 55 8.86 6.55 6.96
C HIS A 55 7.48 6.18 7.49
N MET A 56 6.58 7.15 7.58
CA MET A 56 5.23 6.87 8.07
C MET A 56 4.49 5.96 7.08
N SER A 57 3.68 5.04 7.61
CA SER A 57 3.04 3.96 6.86
C SER A 57 2.11 4.35 5.74
N ASN A 58 1.78 5.63 5.70
CA ASN A 58 0.64 6.20 5.02
C ASN A 58 1.05 7.56 4.41
N LEU A 59 2.31 7.71 4.02
CA LEU A 59 2.76 8.89 3.30
C LEU A 59 3.39 8.42 1.99
N PRO A 60 3.17 9.13 0.88
CA PRO A 60 3.91 8.87 -0.34
C PRO A 60 5.42 8.95 -0.08
N LEU A 61 6.15 7.96 -0.61
CA LEU A 61 7.60 8.06 -0.73
C LEU A 61 7.95 9.18 -1.71
N ALA A 62 8.99 9.94 -1.40
CA ALA A 62 9.45 11.01 -2.27
C ALA A 62 9.92 10.45 -3.63
N ILE A 63 9.40 11.01 -4.72
CA ILE A 63 9.87 10.72 -6.08
C ILE A 63 11.34 11.10 -6.16
N HIS A 64 12.17 10.21 -6.70
CA HIS A 64 13.64 10.37 -6.72
C HIS A 64 14.28 10.49 -5.34
N GLY A 65 13.59 10.09 -4.27
CA GLY A 65 14.12 9.99 -2.92
C GLY A 65 15.13 8.85 -2.77
N GLU A 66 15.61 8.65 -1.54
CA GLU A 66 16.58 7.59 -1.21
C GLU A 66 16.07 6.20 -1.61
N VAL A 67 14.83 5.87 -1.24
CA VAL A 67 14.19 4.58 -1.53
C VAL A 67 13.99 4.38 -3.04
N ASP A 68 13.44 5.36 -3.74
CA ASP A 68 13.22 5.30 -5.20
C ASP A 68 14.53 5.07 -5.97
N ARG A 69 15.57 5.84 -5.64
CA ARG A 69 16.90 5.68 -6.26
C ARG A 69 17.52 4.33 -5.95
N PHE A 70 17.35 3.83 -4.73
CA PHE A 70 17.83 2.51 -4.33
C PHE A 70 17.19 1.42 -5.20
N PHE A 71 15.86 1.41 -5.37
CA PHE A 71 15.22 0.41 -6.23
C PHE A 71 15.57 0.58 -7.70
N ALA A 72 15.67 1.81 -8.20
CA ALA A 72 16.14 2.05 -9.56
C ALA A 72 17.53 1.43 -9.78
N GLN A 73 18.45 1.58 -8.83
CA GLN A 73 19.76 0.94 -8.88
C GLN A 73 19.68 -0.59 -8.80
N ALA A 74 18.91 -1.15 -7.87
CA ALA A 74 18.75 -2.59 -7.71
C ALA A 74 18.17 -3.26 -8.97
N ILE A 75 17.16 -2.63 -9.59
CA ILE A 75 16.57 -3.04 -10.85
C ILE A 75 17.61 -3.00 -11.97
N ASN A 76 18.41 -1.93 -12.06
CA ASN A 76 19.47 -1.83 -13.07
C ASN A 76 20.54 -2.90 -12.89
N THR A 77 20.93 -3.23 -11.66
CA THR A 77 21.86 -4.32 -11.36
C THR A 77 21.31 -5.68 -11.81
N ALA A 78 20.03 -5.97 -11.52
CA ALA A 78 19.38 -7.21 -11.95
C ALA A 78 19.31 -7.31 -13.48
N LYS A 79 18.99 -6.20 -14.17
CA LYS A 79 18.96 -6.13 -15.64
C LYS A 79 20.33 -6.30 -16.26
N ALA A 80 21.36 -5.67 -15.71
CA ALA A 80 22.73 -5.74 -16.22
C ALA A 80 23.30 -7.17 -16.19
N THR A 81 22.81 -8.00 -15.27
CA THR A 81 23.16 -9.41 -15.12
C THR A 81 22.21 -10.35 -15.85
N GLY A 82 21.24 -9.81 -16.60
CA GLY A 82 20.27 -10.57 -17.39
C GLY A 82 19.22 -11.32 -16.56
N GLY A 83 19.07 -11.02 -15.27
CA GLY A 83 18.16 -11.72 -14.38
C GLY A 83 17.04 -10.86 -13.80
N LYS A 84 16.37 -11.41 -12.78
CA LYS A 84 15.22 -10.80 -12.12
C LYS A 84 15.58 -10.27 -10.74
N LEU A 85 14.80 -9.28 -10.29
CA LEU A 85 14.87 -8.75 -8.93
C LEU A 85 13.81 -9.44 -8.06
N LEU A 86 14.23 -9.92 -6.89
CA LEU A 86 13.32 -10.27 -5.81
C LEU A 86 13.41 -9.20 -4.73
N VAL A 87 12.27 -8.71 -4.27
CA VAL A 87 12.17 -7.83 -3.11
C VAL A 87 11.52 -8.62 -1.98
N VAL A 88 12.17 -8.70 -0.84
CA VAL A 88 11.68 -9.38 0.36
C VAL A 88 11.36 -8.33 1.41
N MET A 89 10.06 -8.06 1.56
CA MET A 89 9.53 -7.11 2.52
C MET A 89 9.41 -7.75 3.90
N ASN A 90 9.95 -7.09 4.90
CA ASN A 90 9.76 -7.48 6.29
C ASN A 90 8.45 -6.88 6.83
N GLY A 91 7.41 -7.70 6.86
CA GLY A 91 6.04 -7.30 7.17
C GLY A 91 5.31 -6.63 6.00
N TRP A 92 3.97 -6.62 6.09
CA TRP A 92 3.08 -5.97 5.11
C TRP A 92 3.32 -4.46 4.98
N ASP A 93 3.89 -3.89 6.03
CA ASP A 93 4.17 -2.48 6.18
C ASP A 93 5.54 -2.07 5.61
N GLY A 94 6.39 -2.97 5.12
CA GLY A 94 7.77 -2.64 4.73
C GLY A 94 7.86 -1.55 3.65
N LEU A 95 7.67 -1.92 2.39
CA LEU A 95 7.90 -1.04 1.26
C LEU A 95 6.73 -0.16 0.85
N THR A 96 5.52 -0.62 1.13
CA THR A 96 4.32 -0.13 0.44
C THR A 96 3.45 0.61 1.42
N THR A 97 3.59 1.93 1.39
CA THR A 97 2.83 2.86 2.23
C THR A 97 1.67 3.50 1.48
N ASP A 98 1.70 3.44 0.15
CA ASP A 98 0.66 3.89 -0.75
C ASP A 98 0.78 3.25 -2.14
N PRO A 99 -0.32 3.09 -2.89
CA PRO A 99 -0.28 2.56 -4.25
C PRO A 99 0.51 3.41 -5.25
N GLY A 100 0.60 4.73 -5.04
CA GLY A 100 1.25 5.66 -5.95
C GLY A 100 2.77 5.45 -6.01
N SER A 101 3.42 5.39 -4.85
CA SER A 101 4.85 5.10 -4.75
C SER A 101 5.20 3.71 -5.26
N PHE A 102 4.36 2.70 -4.99
CA PHE A 102 4.54 1.36 -5.57
C PHE A 102 4.56 1.38 -7.10
N MET A 103 3.56 2.05 -7.69
CA MET A 103 3.46 2.21 -9.14
C MET A 103 4.67 2.98 -9.70
N GLY A 104 5.12 4.03 -9.02
CA GLY A 104 6.29 4.81 -9.42
C GLY A 104 7.56 3.96 -9.49
N MET A 105 7.81 3.14 -8.48
CA MET A 105 9.03 2.33 -8.38
C MET A 105 9.04 1.14 -9.35
N PHE A 106 7.92 0.44 -9.50
CA PHE A 106 7.94 -0.90 -10.09
C PHE A 106 7.27 -1.04 -11.45
N ARG A 107 6.38 -0.13 -11.85
CA ARG A 107 5.55 -0.29 -13.06
C ARG A 107 6.37 -0.58 -14.32
N ALA A 108 7.47 0.14 -14.51
CA ALA A 108 8.29 0.04 -15.72
C ALA A 108 9.04 -1.31 -15.85
N SER A 109 9.17 -2.06 -14.75
CA SER A 109 9.93 -3.32 -14.69
C SER A 109 9.16 -4.46 -14.03
N ALA A 110 7.83 -4.36 -13.98
CA ALA A 110 6.97 -5.25 -13.20
C ALA A 110 7.17 -6.74 -13.52
N SER A 111 7.33 -7.08 -14.81
CA SER A 111 7.53 -8.48 -15.26
C SER A 111 8.86 -9.10 -14.83
N SER A 112 9.84 -8.28 -14.43
CA SER A 112 11.16 -8.69 -13.94
C SER A 112 11.30 -8.63 -12.42
N ILE A 113 10.23 -8.29 -11.70
CA ILE A 113 10.25 -8.12 -10.25
C ILE A 113 9.24 -9.08 -9.62
N LYS A 114 9.65 -9.77 -8.55
CA LYS A 114 8.72 -10.40 -7.61
C LYS A 114 8.87 -9.77 -6.24
N ILE A 115 7.79 -9.78 -5.48
CA ILE A 115 7.79 -9.41 -4.06
C ILE A 115 7.49 -10.64 -3.22
N ARG A 116 8.15 -10.75 -2.07
CA ARG A 116 7.81 -11.66 -0.99
C ARG A 116 7.60 -10.87 0.27
N VAL A 117 6.41 -10.99 0.86
CA VAL A 117 6.13 -10.40 2.17
C VAL A 117 6.38 -11.47 3.23
N PHE A 118 7.31 -11.20 4.14
CA PHE A 118 7.52 -12.00 5.34
C PHE A 118 6.53 -11.57 6.41
N ALA A 119 5.50 -12.37 6.63
CA ALA A 119 4.51 -12.14 7.69
C ALA A 119 4.91 -12.95 8.93
N GLU A 120 4.93 -12.34 10.11
CA GLU A 120 5.34 -13.03 11.34
C GLU A 120 4.28 -13.99 11.90
N VAL A 121 2.99 -13.79 11.57
CA VAL A 121 1.87 -14.55 12.17
C VAL A 121 0.89 -15.02 11.09
N PRO A 122 0.89 -16.31 10.71
CA PRO A 122 1.96 -17.27 10.94
C PRO A 122 3.22 -16.92 10.14
N ARG A 123 4.41 -17.29 10.65
CA ARG A 123 5.70 -17.06 9.99
C ARG A 123 5.73 -17.68 8.60
N SER A 124 5.57 -16.86 7.57
CA SER A 124 5.41 -17.31 6.20
C SER A 124 5.81 -16.24 5.19
N PHE A 125 6.21 -16.69 4.01
CA PHE A 125 6.49 -15.83 2.87
C PHE A 125 5.30 -15.84 1.91
N TRP A 126 4.72 -14.68 1.69
CA TRP A 126 3.61 -14.46 0.78
C TRP A 126 4.17 -13.91 -0.52
N GLN A 127 4.06 -14.68 -1.60
CA GLN A 127 4.54 -14.24 -2.91
C GLN A 127 3.54 -13.28 -3.55
N VAL A 128 4.00 -12.13 -4.03
CA VAL A 128 3.19 -11.14 -4.70
C VAL A 128 3.68 -11.01 -6.15
N ASP A 129 2.74 -11.18 -7.08
CA ASP A 129 2.93 -10.88 -8.49
C ASP A 129 2.80 -9.37 -8.70
N VAL A 130 3.92 -8.73 -9.01
CA VAL A 130 4.01 -7.28 -9.20
C VAL A 130 3.20 -6.85 -10.42
N GLU A 131 3.18 -7.62 -11.50
CA GLU A 131 2.42 -7.24 -12.70
C GLU A 131 0.91 -7.25 -12.43
N GLN A 132 0.43 -8.26 -11.70
CA GLN A 132 -0.95 -8.30 -11.24
C GLN A 132 -1.28 -7.14 -10.30
N ALA A 133 -0.41 -6.84 -9.33
CA ALA A 133 -0.61 -5.69 -8.43
C ALA A 133 -0.70 -4.37 -9.21
N ILE A 134 0.16 -4.16 -10.21
CA ILE A 134 0.10 -3.00 -11.11
C ILE A 134 -1.23 -2.94 -11.88
N LYS A 135 -1.77 -4.09 -12.34
CA LYS A 135 -3.09 -4.17 -12.98
C LYS A 135 -4.24 -3.84 -12.02
N VAL A 136 -4.10 -4.11 -10.73
CA VAL A 136 -5.07 -3.68 -9.73
C VAL A 136 -4.98 -2.17 -9.51
N PHE A 137 -3.78 -1.65 -9.22
CA PHE A 137 -3.60 -0.23 -8.90
C PHE A 137 -3.82 0.71 -10.10
N ASN A 138 -3.73 0.22 -11.33
CA ASN A 138 -4.09 1.00 -12.51
C ASN A 138 -5.61 0.93 -12.85
N GLY A 139 -6.38 0.11 -12.12
CA GLY A 139 -7.82 -0.07 -12.32
C GLY A 139 -8.23 -1.06 -13.42
N THR A 140 -7.30 -1.82 -14.00
CA THR A 140 -7.58 -2.87 -14.99
C THR A 140 -8.30 -4.05 -14.35
N ILE A 141 -7.83 -4.47 -13.16
CA ILE A 141 -8.48 -5.48 -12.32
C ILE A 141 -9.11 -4.76 -11.15
N ARG A 142 -10.42 -4.96 -10.95
CA ARG A 142 -11.15 -4.39 -9.83
C ARG A 142 -11.27 -5.44 -8.74
N ILE A 143 -10.87 -5.10 -7.53
CA ILE A 143 -11.02 -5.95 -6.35
C ILE A 143 -11.87 -5.23 -5.31
N ASN A 144 -12.53 -5.99 -4.45
CA ASN A 144 -13.16 -5.39 -3.27
C ASN A 144 -12.03 -4.99 -2.30
N PRO A 145 -11.84 -3.68 -2.02
CA PRO A 145 -10.80 -3.26 -1.08
C PRO A 145 -11.18 -3.60 0.36
N TYR A 146 -12.46 -3.79 0.66
CA TYR A 146 -12.93 -4.08 1.99
C TYR A 146 -12.90 -5.59 2.25
N LEU A 147 -12.00 -5.99 3.14
CA LEU A 147 -12.11 -7.27 3.84
C LEU A 147 -13.26 -7.13 4.83
N GLU A 148 -14.16 -8.11 4.84
CA GLU A 148 -15.25 -8.20 5.82
C GLU A 148 -14.68 -7.93 7.24
N GLU A 149 -15.44 -7.18 8.05
CA GLU A 149 -15.09 -6.79 9.44
C GLU A 149 -14.07 -5.65 9.63
N LEU A 150 -13.23 -5.30 8.64
CA LEU A 150 -12.17 -4.29 8.86
C LEU A 150 -12.63 -2.82 8.73
N MET A 151 -13.67 -2.55 7.95
CA MET A 151 -14.31 -1.22 7.86
C MET A 151 -15.79 -1.34 7.51
N PRO A 152 -16.70 -0.63 8.22
CA PRO A 152 -18.09 -0.54 7.80
C PRO A 152 -18.20 0.13 6.43
N HIS A 153 -18.85 -0.53 5.47
CA HIS A 153 -19.26 0.05 4.20
C HIS A 153 -20.67 -0.44 3.87
N ASP A 154 -21.39 0.32 3.05
CA ASP A 154 -22.65 -0.17 2.51
C ASP A 154 -22.38 -1.39 1.63
N PRO A 155 -23.21 -2.44 1.71
CA PRO A 155 -23.00 -3.63 0.89
C PRO A 155 -23.08 -3.26 -0.59
N PHE A 156 -22.14 -3.75 -1.39
CA PHE A 156 -22.22 -3.65 -2.84
C PHE A 156 -23.42 -4.46 -3.34
N ASP A 157 -24.05 -4.03 -4.43
CA ASP A 157 -25.08 -4.82 -5.10
C ASP A 157 -24.52 -6.16 -5.63
N ALA A 158 -25.41 -7.12 -5.87
CA ALA A 158 -25.03 -8.48 -6.27
C ALA A 158 -24.22 -8.52 -7.58
N GLU A 159 -24.50 -7.61 -8.53
CA GLU A 159 -23.77 -7.52 -9.79
C GLU A 159 -22.32 -7.09 -9.55
N THR A 160 -22.12 -6.06 -8.74
CA THR A 160 -20.81 -5.54 -8.37
C THR A 160 -20.00 -6.57 -7.57
N GLN A 161 -20.63 -7.28 -6.64
CA GLN A 161 -19.98 -8.37 -5.90
C GLN A 161 -19.50 -9.48 -6.83
N GLU A 162 -20.33 -9.89 -7.79
CA GLU A 162 -19.96 -10.91 -8.77
C GLU A 162 -18.82 -10.44 -9.69
N GLN A 163 -18.83 -9.16 -10.09
CA GLN A 163 -17.72 -8.57 -10.85
C GLN A 163 -16.40 -8.61 -10.07
N PHE A 164 -16.40 -8.29 -8.78
CA PHE A 164 -15.21 -8.43 -7.94
C PHE A 164 -14.75 -9.88 -7.87
N ARG A 165 -15.68 -10.82 -7.62
CA ARG A 165 -15.35 -12.25 -7.53
C ARG A 165 -14.68 -12.77 -8.81
N LEU A 166 -15.23 -12.42 -9.98
CA LEU A 166 -14.70 -12.84 -11.29
C LEU A 166 -13.34 -12.20 -11.61
N ALA A 167 -13.15 -10.94 -11.23
CA ALA A 167 -11.87 -10.24 -11.42
C ALA A 167 -10.78 -10.79 -10.48
N GLU A 168 -11.13 -11.07 -9.22
CA GLU A 168 -10.21 -11.62 -8.22
C GLU A 168 -9.78 -13.05 -8.52
N ALA A 169 -10.63 -13.84 -9.18
CA ALA A 169 -10.26 -15.18 -9.63
C ALA A 169 -9.06 -15.20 -10.61
N GLN A 170 -8.69 -14.04 -11.17
CA GLN A 170 -7.54 -13.88 -12.05
C GLN A 170 -6.24 -13.57 -11.29
N LEU A 171 -6.31 -13.37 -9.98
CA LEU A 171 -5.18 -12.99 -9.14
C LEU A 171 -4.65 -14.18 -8.32
N GLU A 172 -3.34 -14.19 -8.07
CA GLU A 172 -2.80 -15.00 -6.98
C GLU A 172 -3.41 -14.51 -5.65
N HIS A 173 -3.78 -15.45 -4.77
CA HIS A 173 -4.46 -15.14 -3.51
C HIS A 173 -3.67 -14.12 -2.65
N SER A 174 -2.36 -14.31 -2.55
CA SER A 174 -1.42 -13.44 -1.84
C SER A 174 -1.31 -12.05 -2.50
N THR A 175 -1.39 -11.96 -3.82
CA THR A 175 -1.43 -10.67 -4.54
C THR A 175 -2.72 -9.92 -4.26
N ALA A 176 -3.87 -10.60 -4.28
CA ALA A 176 -5.14 -9.98 -3.93
C ALA A 176 -5.12 -9.45 -2.49
N TRP A 177 -4.63 -10.24 -1.54
CA TRP A 177 -4.47 -9.82 -0.14
C TRP A 177 -3.57 -8.58 -0.02
N PHE A 178 -2.39 -8.62 -0.64
CA PHE A 178 -1.45 -7.50 -0.67
C PHE A 178 -2.09 -6.20 -1.19
N CYS A 179 -2.84 -6.29 -2.29
CA CYS A 179 -3.50 -5.13 -2.87
C CYS A 179 -4.59 -4.57 -1.95
N ARG A 180 -5.35 -5.42 -1.25
CA ARG A 180 -6.38 -4.98 -0.29
C ARG A 180 -5.77 -4.21 0.87
N GLU A 181 -4.71 -4.74 1.48
CA GLU A 181 -4.03 -4.07 2.59
C GLU A 181 -3.61 -2.65 2.18
N LEU A 182 -3.01 -2.50 1.01
CA LEU A 182 -2.59 -1.21 0.48
C LEU A 182 -3.75 -0.25 0.18
N LEU A 183 -4.80 -0.75 -0.45
CA LEU A 183 -5.98 0.06 -0.75
C LEU A 183 -6.70 0.49 0.53
N LEU A 184 -6.80 -0.37 1.54
CA LEU A 184 -7.39 -0.05 2.84
C LEU A 184 -6.62 1.05 3.57
N GLN A 185 -5.28 1.01 3.56
CA GLN A 185 -4.48 2.07 4.14
C GLN A 185 -4.73 3.41 3.44
N ALA A 186 -4.79 3.41 2.10
CA ALA A 186 -5.11 4.60 1.32
C ALA A 186 -6.51 5.16 1.65
N ILE A 187 -7.53 4.29 1.74
CA ILE A 187 -8.90 4.69 2.11
C ILE A 187 -8.95 5.30 3.51
N LYS A 188 -8.27 4.70 4.50
CA LYS A 188 -8.21 5.21 5.88
C LYS A 188 -7.61 6.62 5.95
N MET A 189 -6.60 6.92 5.13
CA MET A 189 -6.01 8.26 5.06
C MET A 189 -6.97 9.30 4.51
N ASP A 190 -7.66 8.97 3.43
CA ASP A 190 -8.61 9.88 2.80
C ASP A 190 -9.73 10.21 3.78
N TYR A 191 -10.26 9.20 4.48
CA TYR A 191 -11.25 9.41 5.52
C TYR A 191 -10.74 10.31 6.66
N ALA A 192 -9.53 10.07 7.16
CA ALA A 192 -8.92 10.89 8.21
C ALA A 192 -8.72 12.34 7.76
N SER A 193 -8.26 12.55 6.52
CA SER A 193 -8.04 13.87 5.92
C SER A 193 -9.35 14.64 5.75
N VAL A 194 -10.39 13.98 5.24
CA VAL A 194 -11.74 14.55 5.11
C VAL A 194 -12.31 14.91 6.48
N LYS A 195 -12.19 14.02 7.47
CA LYS A 195 -12.66 14.27 8.85
C LYS A 195 -11.97 15.49 9.47
N GLN A 196 -10.65 15.62 9.32
CA GLN A 196 -9.91 16.79 9.80
C GLN A 196 -10.32 18.08 9.08
N ALA A 197 -10.56 18.03 7.76
CA ALA A 197 -11.03 19.19 7.00
C ALA A 197 -12.43 19.63 7.44
N LEU A 198 -13.34 18.69 7.70
CA LEU A 198 -14.68 18.95 8.22
C LEU A 198 -14.62 19.54 9.63
N GLN A 199 -13.79 18.99 10.53
CA GLN A 199 -13.59 19.53 11.87
C GLN A 199 -13.05 20.96 11.83
N LYS A 200 -12.01 21.23 11.02
CA LYS A 200 -11.47 22.60 10.83
C LYS A 200 -12.50 23.57 10.27
N LYS A 201 -13.41 23.13 9.39
CA LYS A 201 -14.51 23.95 8.88
C LYS A 201 -15.54 24.26 9.97
N HIS A 202 -15.91 23.29 10.80
CA HIS A 202 -16.79 23.52 11.94
C HIS A 202 -16.18 24.45 12.99
N SER A 203 -14.87 24.34 13.25
CA SER A 203 -14.15 25.26 14.15
C SER A 203 -14.04 26.68 13.57
N LYS A 204 -13.98 26.84 12.24
CA LYS A 204 -13.96 28.16 11.59
C LYS A 204 -15.36 28.77 11.48
N GLN A 205 -16.39 27.98 11.20
CA GLN A 205 -17.79 28.44 11.14
C GLN A 205 -18.35 28.83 12.52
N GLN A 206 -17.81 28.30 13.63
CA GLN A 206 -18.14 28.78 14.97
C GLN A 206 -17.49 30.12 15.33
N ASN A 207 -16.62 30.67 14.46
CA ASN A 207 -15.91 31.94 14.70
C ASN A 207 -16.24 33.06 13.69
N THR A 208 -17.21 32.86 12.80
CA THR A 208 -17.67 33.91 11.88
C THR A 208 -19.17 33.81 11.66
N ASP A 209 -19.90 34.85 12.06
CA ASP A 209 -21.29 35.11 11.69
C ASP A 209 -21.45 35.21 10.16
N PRO A 210 -22.68 35.01 9.62
CA PRO A 210 -22.88 34.66 8.23
C PRO A 210 -22.94 35.90 7.35
N ASP A 211 -22.12 35.95 6.31
CA ASP A 211 -22.53 36.66 5.11
C ASP A 211 -22.14 35.90 3.84
N MET A 212 -23.09 35.91 2.90
CA MET A 212 -23.07 35.19 1.65
C MET A 212 -21.93 35.67 0.75
N THR A 213 -21.17 34.76 0.15
CA THR A 213 -20.73 34.92 -1.25
C THR A 213 -20.27 33.58 -1.83
N THR A 214 -20.90 33.22 -2.94
CA THR A 214 -20.55 32.12 -3.85
C THR A 214 -19.18 32.38 -4.48
N VAL A 215 -18.25 31.43 -4.37
CA VAL A 215 -16.98 31.45 -5.13
C VAL A 215 -16.88 30.18 -5.96
N ASP A 216 -16.89 30.38 -7.27
CA ASP A 216 -16.63 29.40 -8.33
C ASP A 216 -15.14 29.02 -8.36
N TYR A 217 -14.84 27.72 -8.42
CA TYR A 217 -13.45 27.22 -8.49
C TYR A 217 -13.32 26.17 -9.59
N ARG A 218 -13.10 26.64 -10.82
CA ARG A 218 -12.48 25.87 -11.91
C ARG A 218 -10.98 26.16 -11.95
N GLY A 219 -10.16 25.14 -11.77
CA GLY A 219 -8.73 25.19 -12.06
C GLY A 219 -7.91 24.40 -11.06
N GLU A 220 -7.06 23.48 -11.54
CA GLU A 220 -5.97 22.84 -10.80
C GLU A 220 -6.28 21.64 -9.88
N LYS A 221 -7.01 20.62 -10.37
CA LYS A 221 -6.91 19.23 -9.85
C LYS A 221 -7.09 18.20 -10.95
N ALA A 222 -6.20 18.17 -11.94
CA ALA A 222 -6.36 17.29 -13.11
C ALA A 222 -5.63 15.94 -13.04
N ILE A 223 -4.69 15.74 -12.11
CA ILE A 223 -3.84 14.52 -12.13
C ILE A 223 -4.21 13.50 -11.03
N THR A 224 -4.78 13.94 -9.90
CA THR A 224 -5.29 13.04 -8.84
C THR A 224 -6.76 12.62 -9.05
N LEU A 225 -7.43 13.19 -10.06
CA LEU A 225 -8.88 13.08 -10.23
C LEU A 225 -9.34 11.89 -11.08
N ASN A 226 -8.46 11.23 -11.83
CA ASN A 226 -8.87 10.09 -12.67
C ASN A 226 -9.00 8.78 -11.87
N PHE A 227 -8.26 8.63 -10.77
CA PHE A 227 -8.49 7.52 -9.83
C PHE A 227 -9.75 7.77 -8.99
N LEU A 228 -9.94 9.02 -8.53
CA LEU A 228 -11.13 9.43 -7.78
C LEU A 228 -12.41 9.47 -8.61
N LYS A 229 -12.39 9.76 -9.92
CA LYS A 229 -13.60 9.76 -10.77
C LYS A 229 -14.19 8.38 -11.01
N THR A 230 -13.39 7.32 -10.87
CA THR A 230 -13.87 5.93 -10.94
C THR A 230 -14.60 5.53 -9.65
N ILE A 231 -14.28 6.18 -8.52
CA ILE A 231 -14.91 5.92 -7.22
C ILE A 231 -16.05 6.93 -6.92
N HIS A 232 -15.97 8.17 -7.43
CA HIS A 232 -16.94 9.25 -7.16
C HIS A 232 -18.14 9.35 -8.12
N ARG A 233 -18.44 8.32 -8.93
CA ARG A 233 -19.70 8.28 -9.69
C ARG A 233 -20.91 7.80 -8.89
N CYS A 234 -20.73 7.44 -7.61
CA CYS A 234 -21.84 7.23 -6.69
C CYS A 234 -22.05 8.50 -5.85
N SER A 235 -23.06 9.27 -6.23
CA SER A 235 -23.58 10.46 -5.56
C SER A 235 -24.11 10.15 -4.14
N TYR A 236 -23.84 11.06 -3.20
CA TYR A 236 -24.53 11.48 -1.93
C TYR A 236 -25.85 10.80 -1.47
N PRO A 237 -26.26 10.86 -0.16
CA PRO A 237 -25.93 11.90 0.84
C PRO A 237 -25.59 11.43 2.28
N LEU A 238 -25.04 12.40 3.02
CA LEU A 238 -25.10 12.56 4.49
C LEU A 238 -26.22 11.77 5.18
N PHE A 239 -25.86 10.93 6.17
CA PHE A 239 -26.67 10.76 7.36
C PHE A 239 -25.79 10.74 8.61
N MET A 240 -26.05 11.70 9.50
CA MET A 240 -25.72 11.59 10.92
C MET A 240 -26.42 10.35 11.49
N LEU A 241 -25.68 9.52 12.24
CA LEU A 241 -26.29 8.65 13.23
C LEU A 241 -25.41 8.59 14.48
N THR A 242 -25.86 9.37 15.45
CA THR A 242 -25.63 9.22 16.88
C THR A 242 -25.86 7.78 17.29
N ILE A 243 -24.91 7.16 17.98
CA ILE A 243 -25.19 5.95 18.76
C ILE A 243 -24.88 6.22 20.22
N SER A 244 -25.99 6.36 20.93
CA SER A 244 -26.18 6.30 22.38
C SER A 244 -25.41 5.13 22.99
N ARG A 245 -24.62 5.41 24.03
CA ARG A 245 -24.09 4.38 24.93
C ARG A 245 -25.22 3.93 25.85
N ASP A 246 -25.90 2.85 25.48
CA ASP A 246 -26.76 2.12 26.40
C ASP A 246 -25.87 1.18 27.22
N ASN A 247 -25.40 1.67 28.38
CA ASN A 247 -24.67 0.88 29.37
C ASN A 247 -25.68 0.01 30.13
N ARG A 248 -25.84 -1.25 29.71
CA ARG A 248 -26.34 -2.30 30.59
C ARG A 248 -25.22 -3.24 30.99
N ARG A 249 -24.91 -3.24 32.30
CA ARG A 249 -24.89 -4.37 33.24
C ARG A 249 -23.74 -4.23 34.24
N GLY A 250 -24.08 -4.44 35.51
CA GLY A 250 -23.13 -4.68 36.61
C GLY A 250 -23.40 -3.76 37.77
#